data_AF-A0A2H5Z555-F1
#
_entry.id   AF-A0A2H5Z555-F1
#
_cell.length_a   1.000
_cell.length_b   1.000
_cell.length_c   1.000
_cell.angle_alpha   90.00
_cell.angle_beta   90.00
_cell.angle_gamma   90.00
#
_symmetry.space_group_name_H-M   'P 1'
#
loop_
_entity.id
_entity.type
_entity.pdbx_description
1 polymer ?
#
loop_
_entity_poly.entity_id
_entity_poly.type
_entity_poly.pdbx_seq_one_letter_code
_entity_poly.pdbx_strand_id
1 'polypeptide(L)'
;MARAGQPVPVSTVGGLLGAMTAYPFPGNGLAGSAPAGSGATAELGLPANAGVLYGLQSGASNGRIWLNTPTPAQRLVIVAEGMTNPGRLVPVLRIGINGLTVWEGTSPFPHGEWATVAWVIDKPYLLDSPQLQVSLSLATPGEFGAEPWIALATVTIYAQ
;
A
#
# COMPACT_ATOMS: atom_id res chain seq x y z
N MET A 1 -20.65 -10.49 -1.14
CA MET A 1 -19.88 -10.34 0.11
C MET A 1 -18.41 -10.18 -0.26
N ALA A 2 -17.77 -9.06 0.10
CA ALA A 2 -16.34 -8.87 -0.14
C ALA A 2 -15.53 -9.85 0.72
N ARG A 3 -14.55 -10.56 0.16
CA ARG A 3 -13.66 -11.41 0.97
C ARG A 3 -12.73 -10.50 1.77
N ALA A 4 -12.53 -10.79 3.06
CA ALA A 4 -11.59 -10.05 3.90
C ALA A 4 -10.23 -9.91 3.21
N GLY A 5 -9.70 -8.68 3.19
CA GLY A 5 -8.45 -8.35 2.51
C GLY A 5 -8.53 -8.18 0.99
N GLN A 6 -9.68 -8.24 0.31
CA GLN A 6 -9.74 -7.83 -1.10
C GLN A 6 -9.77 -6.31 -1.26
N PRO A 7 -9.20 -5.76 -2.36
CA PRO A 7 -9.31 -4.35 -2.68
C PRO A 7 -10.77 -4.00 -2.97
N VAL A 8 -11.26 -2.93 -2.35
CA VAL A 8 -12.61 -2.40 -2.55
C VAL A 8 -12.57 -0.88 -2.78
N PRO A 9 -13.56 -0.29 -3.48
CA PRO A 9 -13.68 1.15 -3.56
C PRO A 9 -13.90 1.78 -2.18
N VAL A 10 -13.27 2.92 -1.90
CA VAL A 10 -13.37 3.60 -0.60
C VAL A 10 -14.81 3.95 -0.23
N SER A 11 -15.66 4.27 -1.21
CA SER A 11 -17.08 4.54 -1.01
C SER A 11 -17.84 3.39 -0.33
N THR A 12 -17.34 2.16 -0.45
CA THR A 12 -17.97 0.98 0.16
C THR A 12 -17.63 0.81 1.65
N VAL A 13 -16.59 1.50 2.15
CA VAL A 13 -16.12 1.40 3.54
C VAL A 13 -16.25 2.72 4.31
N GLY A 14 -16.78 3.78 3.70
CA GLY A 14 -16.86 5.11 4.34
C GLY A 14 -17.56 5.13 5.70
N GLY A 15 -18.60 4.32 5.88
CA GLY A 15 -19.29 4.16 7.17
C GLY A 15 -18.42 3.52 8.27
N LEU A 16 -17.47 2.65 7.90
CA LEU A 16 -16.48 2.10 8.83
C LEU A 16 -15.48 3.19 9.22
N LEU A 17 -14.92 3.90 8.23
CA LEU A 17 -13.84 4.87 8.44
C LEU A 17 -14.21 5.98 9.44
N GLY A 18 -15.47 6.42 9.45
CA GLY A 18 -15.94 7.48 10.35
C GLY A 18 -15.85 7.17 11.84
N ALA A 19 -15.70 5.90 12.23
CA ALA A 19 -15.56 5.46 13.62
C ALA A 19 -14.13 5.07 14.00
N MET A 20 -13.17 5.19 13.07
CA MET A 20 -11.79 4.70 13.25
C MET A 20 -10.81 5.88 13.40
N THR A 21 -9.69 5.63 14.07
CA THR A 21 -8.60 6.61 14.15
C THR A 21 -7.74 6.51 12.90
N ALA A 22 -7.52 7.64 12.21
CA ALA A 22 -6.72 7.71 10.99
C ALA A 22 -5.25 8.02 11.26
N TYR A 23 -4.36 7.29 10.60
CA TYR A 23 -2.91 7.47 10.64
C TYR A 23 -2.40 7.64 9.21
N PRO A 24 -2.20 8.89 8.73
CA PRO A 24 -1.78 9.15 7.35
C PRO A 24 -0.26 9.07 7.19
N PHE A 25 0.18 8.48 6.08
CA PHE A 25 1.58 8.38 5.69
C PHE A 25 1.74 8.83 4.24
N PRO A 26 2.66 9.78 3.94
CA PRO A 26 2.99 10.09 2.55
C PRO A 26 3.74 8.89 1.95
N GLY A 27 3.54 8.63 0.65
CA GLY A 27 4.18 7.49 -0.01
C GLY A 27 5.70 7.52 0.04
N ASN A 28 6.31 8.70 -0.10
CA ASN A 28 7.76 8.89 0.02
C ASN A 28 8.29 8.75 1.47
N GLY A 29 7.39 8.68 2.45
CA GLY A 29 7.71 8.42 3.86
C GLY A 29 7.71 6.93 4.20
N LEU A 30 7.30 6.05 3.27
CA LEU A 30 7.26 4.61 3.49
C LEU A 30 8.68 4.02 3.40
N ALA A 31 9.13 3.33 4.44
CA ALA A 31 10.51 2.85 4.49
C ALA A 31 10.74 1.70 3.49
N GLY A 32 11.66 1.94 2.56
CA GLY A 32 12.00 1.03 1.46
C GLY A 32 11.33 1.37 0.12
N SER A 33 10.53 2.45 0.07
CA SER A 33 10.08 3.02 -1.20
C SER A 33 11.15 3.94 -1.80
N ALA A 34 11.16 4.09 -3.13
CA ALA A 34 11.97 5.08 -3.83
C ALA A 34 11.21 6.41 -3.97
N PRO A 35 11.88 7.57 -4.09
CA PRO A 35 11.19 8.83 -4.34
C PRO A 35 10.62 8.89 -5.77
N ALA A 36 9.55 9.66 -5.97
CA ALA A 36 8.82 9.83 -7.24
C ALA A 36 9.62 10.40 -8.43
N GLY A 37 10.86 10.85 -8.20
CA GLY A 37 11.77 11.37 -9.23
C GLY A 37 12.92 10.42 -9.58
N SER A 38 12.81 9.13 -9.23
CA SER A 38 13.86 8.15 -9.47
C SER A 38 13.58 7.30 -10.70
N GLY A 39 14.63 6.95 -11.46
CA GLY A 39 14.55 5.99 -12.57
C GLY A 39 13.46 6.30 -13.60
N ALA A 40 12.71 5.27 -14.03
CA ALA A 40 11.62 5.37 -15.01
C ALA A 40 10.51 6.37 -14.63
N THR A 41 10.41 6.79 -13.36
CA THR A 41 9.42 7.76 -12.92
C THR A 41 9.89 9.22 -12.98
N ALA A 42 11.17 9.47 -13.25
CA ALA A 42 11.77 10.82 -13.20
C ALA A 42 11.07 11.85 -14.10
N GLU A 43 10.64 11.43 -15.29
CA GLU A 43 10.03 12.31 -16.30
C GLU A 43 8.48 12.34 -16.22
N LEU A 44 7.87 11.59 -15.30
CA LEU A 44 6.41 11.42 -15.23
C LEU A 44 5.70 12.51 -14.43
N GLY A 45 6.45 13.41 -13.79
CA GLY A 45 5.86 14.50 -12.99
C GLY A 45 5.00 14.00 -11.83
N LEU A 46 5.37 12.88 -11.21
CA LEU A 46 4.65 12.33 -10.06
C LEU A 46 4.64 13.33 -8.88
N PRO A 47 3.61 13.32 -8.02
CA PRO A 47 3.55 14.18 -6.84
C PRO A 47 4.79 14.03 -5.95
N ALA A 48 5.27 15.13 -5.38
CA ALA A 48 6.50 15.13 -4.56
C ALA A 48 6.40 14.24 -3.31
N ASN A 49 5.20 14.02 -2.80
CA ASN A 49 4.89 13.13 -1.67
C ASN A 49 4.80 11.65 -2.07
N ALA A 50 4.89 11.32 -3.36
CA ALA A 50 4.73 9.94 -3.82
C ALA A 50 6.00 9.10 -3.61
N GLY A 51 5.80 7.86 -3.19
CA GLY A 51 6.82 6.83 -3.13
C GLY A 51 6.57 5.77 -4.19
N VAL A 52 7.62 5.20 -4.74
CA VAL A 52 7.58 4.22 -5.83
C VAL A 52 8.08 2.88 -5.32
N LEU A 53 7.28 1.85 -5.55
CA LEU A 53 7.64 0.45 -5.35
C LEU A 53 8.09 -0.11 -6.71
N TYR A 54 9.36 -0.47 -6.80
CA TYR A 54 9.95 -1.14 -7.96
C TYR A 54 9.91 -2.66 -7.80
N GLY A 55 10.25 -3.41 -8.85
CA GLY A 55 10.19 -4.87 -8.82
C GLY A 55 11.04 -5.51 -7.71
N LEU A 56 10.74 -6.78 -7.40
CA LEU A 56 11.21 -7.48 -6.20
C LEU A 56 12.72 -7.38 -5.91
N GLN A 57 13.56 -7.35 -6.95
CA GLN A 57 15.02 -7.31 -6.88
C GLN A 57 15.60 -5.89 -6.73
N SER A 58 14.79 -4.85 -6.88
CA SER A 58 15.23 -3.45 -6.93
C SER A 58 15.85 -2.89 -5.64
N GLY A 59 15.65 -3.55 -4.50
CA GLY A 59 15.92 -2.97 -3.18
C GLY A 59 14.94 -1.84 -2.77
N ALA A 60 14.01 -1.46 -3.66
CA ALA A 60 12.97 -0.47 -3.43
C ALA A 60 11.56 -1.04 -3.66
N SER A 61 11.37 -2.32 -3.35
CA SER A 61 10.15 -3.06 -3.64
C SER A 61 9.10 -3.02 -2.54
N ASN A 62 9.37 -2.35 -1.41
CA ASN A 62 8.55 -2.44 -0.22
C ASN A 62 8.43 -1.10 0.51
N GLY A 63 7.20 -0.63 0.74
CA GLY A 63 6.89 0.47 1.64
C GLY A 63 6.41 -0.06 2.99
N ARG A 64 7.16 0.22 4.05
CA ARG A 64 6.84 -0.20 5.43
C ARG A 64 6.39 0.96 6.30
N ILE A 65 5.40 0.68 7.13
CA ILE A 65 4.82 1.56 8.15
C ILE A 65 4.92 0.87 9.50
N TRP A 66 5.39 1.59 10.51
CA TRP A 66 5.28 1.17 11.91
C TRP A 66 4.17 1.99 12.56
N LEU A 67 3.08 1.31 12.91
CA LEU A 67 1.91 1.88 13.54
C LEU A 67 1.94 1.54 15.03
N ASN A 68 1.79 2.56 15.88
CA ASN A 68 1.55 2.38 17.31
C ASN A 68 0.11 2.83 17.61
N THR A 69 -0.73 1.91 18.05
CA THR A 69 -2.09 2.20 18.51
C THR A 69 -2.13 2.23 20.05
N PRO A 70 -3.06 2.97 20.67
CA PRO A 70 -3.18 3.01 22.15
C PRO A 70 -3.51 1.65 22.77
N THR A 71 -4.24 0.81 22.03
CA THR A 71 -4.64 -0.56 22.39
C THR A 71 -4.53 -1.45 21.15
N PRO A 72 -4.42 -2.78 21.30
CA PRO A 72 -4.53 -3.71 20.17
C PRO A 72 -5.76 -3.40 19.31
N ALA A 73 -5.56 -3.30 18.00
CA ALA A 73 -6.65 -3.02 17.06
C ALA A 73 -7.51 -4.29 16.87
N GLN A 74 -8.81 -4.14 16.76
CA GLN A 74 -9.72 -5.20 16.36
C GLN A 74 -9.85 -5.27 14.84
N ARG A 75 -9.66 -4.14 14.17
CA ARG A 75 -9.80 -3.99 12.72
C ARG A 75 -8.82 -2.94 12.20
N LEU A 76 -8.24 -3.22 11.03
CA LEU A 76 -7.57 -2.20 10.23
C LEU A 76 -8.29 -1.99 8.90
N VAL A 77 -8.33 -0.74 8.45
CA VAL A 77 -8.62 -0.43 7.04
C VAL A 77 -7.43 0.32 6.46
N ILE A 78 -6.79 -0.26 5.46
CA ILE A 78 -5.70 0.38 4.73
C ILE A 78 -6.32 1.08 3.52
N VAL A 79 -6.16 2.39 3.42
CA VAL A 79 -6.61 3.17 2.26
C VAL A 79 -5.37 3.74 1.59
N ALA A 80 -5.15 3.42 0.32
CA ALA A 80 -4.01 3.95 -0.42
C ALA A 80 -4.46 4.58 -1.72
N GLU A 81 -3.85 5.72 -2.05
CA GLU A 81 -3.95 6.36 -3.35
C GLU A 81 -2.72 5.99 -4.17
N GLY A 82 -2.95 5.37 -5.33
CA GLY A 82 -1.88 4.80 -6.14
C GLY A 82 -2.14 4.86 -7.63
N MET A 83 -1.04 4.68 -8.37
CA MET A 83 -0.97 4.52 -9.82
C MET A 83 -0.01 3.37 -10.10
N THR A 84 -0.22 2.61 -11.18
CA THR A 84 0.73 1.57 -11.59
C THR A 84 1.19 1.75 -13.03
N ASN A 85 2.36 1.23 -13.35
CA ASN A 85 2.73 0.93 -14.72
C ASN A 85 3.18 -0.53 -14.81
N PRO A 86 2.47 -1.36 -15.58
CA PRO A 86 2.82 -2.78 -15.72
C PRO A 86 4.08 -3.00 -16.57
N GLY A 87 4.41 -2.09 -17.50
CA GLY A 87 5.34 -2.39 -18.57
C GLY A 87 4.99 -3.71 -19.26
N ARG A 88 5.90 -4.70 -19.22
CA ARG A 88 5.71 -6.03 -19.81
C ARG A 88 5.16 -7.09 -18.86
N LEU A 89 5.08 -6.80 -17.56
CA LEU A 89 4.72 -7.78 -16.53
C LEU A 89 3.48 -7.33 -15.77
N VAL A 90 2.69 -8.28 -15.27
CA VAL A 90 1.54 -7.93 -14.42
C VAL A 90 2.07 -7.51 -13.04
N PRO A 91 1.78 -6.28 -12.56
CA PRO A 91 2.20 -5.83 -11.24
C PRO A 91 1.36 -6.54 -10.18
N VAL A 92 2.03 -7.26 -9.26
CA VAL A 92 1.43 -8.01 -8.15
C VAL A 92 1.75 -7.26 -6.87
N LEU A 93 0.72 -6.68 -6.27
CA LEU A 93 0.83 -6.01 -4.98
C LEU A 93 0.59 -7.05 -3.87
N ARG A 94 1.46 -7.03 -2.87
CA ARG A 94 1.35 -7.81 -1.63
C ARG A 94 1.20 -6.86 -0.47
N ILE A 95 0.26 -7.18 0.44
CA ILE A 95 0.09 -6.48 1.71
C ILE A 95 0.43 -7.44 2.84
N GLY A 96 1.26 -6.98 3.77
CA GLY A 96 1.65 -7.72 4.96
C GLY A 96 1.32 -6.99 6.25
N ILE A 97 1.08 -7.76 7.31
CA ILE A 97 1.00 -7.28 8.70
C ILE A 97 1.94 -8.15 9.54
N ASN A 98 2.86 -7.53 10.27
CA ASN A 98 3.84 -8.21 11.12
C ASN A 98 4.60 -9.33 10.38
N GLY A 99 4.93 -9.08 9.11
CA GLY A 99 5.62 -10.03 8.23
C GLY A 99 4.72 -11.12 7.60
N LEU A 100 3.45 -11.21 7.98
CA LEU A 100 2.50 -12.17 7.41
C LEU A 100 1.71 -11.54 6.26
N THR A 101 1.71 -12.20 5.10
CA THR A 101 0.89 -11.77 3.95
C THR A 101 -0.59 -11.88 4.27
N VAL A 102 -1.30 -10.75 4.24
CA VAL A 102 -2.75 -10.70 4.44
C VAL A 102 -3.53 -10.66 3.13
N TRP A 103 -2.90 -10.16 2.08
CA TRP A 103 -3.43 -10.15 0.72
C TRP A 103 -2.30 -10.11 -0.32
N GLU A 104 -2.54 -10.76 -1.45
CA GLU A 104 -1.69 -10.69 -2.64
C GLU A 104 -2.57 -10.80 -3.88
N GLY A 105 -2.30 -9.97 -4.88
CA GLY A 105 -3.02 -10.01 -6.15
C GLY A 105 -2.52 -8.97 -7.13
N THR A 106 -3.09 -8.96 -8.33
CA THR A 106 -2.82 -7.89 -9.30
C THR A 106 -3.09 -6.53 -8.67
N SER A 107 -2.18 -5.58 -8.93
CA SER A 107 -2.32 -4.19 -8.49
C SER A 107 -3.71 -3.66 -8.88
N PRO A 108 -4.51 -3.18 -7.92
CA PRO A 108 -5.82 -2.63 -8.23
C PRO A 108 -5.74 -1.18 -8.72
N PHE A 109 -4.55 -0.58 -8.76
CA PHE A 109 -4.35 0.77 -9.24
C PHE A 109 -4.38 0.83 -10.77
N PRO A 110 -4.98 1.86 -11.38
CA PRO A 110 -5.01 2.01 -12.82
C PRO A 110 -3.65 2.46 -13.38
N HIS A 111 -3.52 2.31 -14.70
CA HIS A 111 -2.37 2.79 -15.44
C HIS A 111 -2.58 4.23 -15.92
N GLY A 112 -1.62 5.12 -15.64
CA GLY A 112 -1.64 6.51 -16.10
C GLY A 112 -2.57 7.45 -15.32
N GLU A 113 -3.39 6.93 -14.40
CA GLU A 113 -4.28 7.71 -13.53
C GLU A 113 -4.10 7.34 -12.07
N TRP A 114 -4.50 8.23 -11.15
CA TRP A 114 -4.52 7.96 -9.72
C TRP A 114 -5.89 7.39 -9.31
N ALA A 115 -5.88 6.37 -8.47
CA ALA A 115 -7.08 5.87 -7.82
C ALA A 115 -6.85 5.54 -6.36
N THR A 116 -7.91 5.64 -5.57
CA THR A 116 -7.91 5.26 -4.17
C THR A 116 -8.58 3.90 -3.97
N VAL A 117 -7.89 3.01 -3.26
CA VAL A 117 -8.34 1.65 -2.98
C VAL A 117 -8.25 1.38 -1.47
N ALA A 118 -9.22 0.63 -0.94
CA ALA A 118 -9.24 0.22 0.45
C ALA A 118 -9.12 -1.30 0.61
N TRP A 119 -8.49 -1.73 1.70
CA TRP A 119 -8.43 -3.12 2.17
C TRP A 119 -8.88 -3.18 3.62
N VAL A 120 -9.88 -4.00 3.91
CA VAL A 120 -10.37 -4.25 5.27
C VAL A 120 -9.73 -5.52 5.82
N ILE A 121 -9.06 -5.41 6.97
CA ILE A 121 -8.37 -6.49 7.64
C ILE A 121 -9.04 -6.78 8.99
N ASP A 122 -9.84 -7.85 8.98
CA ASP A 122 -10.61 -8.35 10.13
C ASP A 122 -10.04 -9.67 10.62
N LYS A 123 -8.80 -9.63 11.11
CA LYS A 123 -8.08 -10.82 11.59
C LYS A 123 -7.48 -10.52 12.96
N PRO A 124 -8.25 -10.70 14.06
CA PRO A 124 -7.82 -10.29 15.41
C PRO A 124 -6.47 -10.87 15.83
N TYR A 125 -6.15 -12.10 15.41
CA TYR A 125 -4.87 -12.75 15.72
C TYR A 125 -3.65 -12.10 15.03
N LEU A 126 -3.85 -11.25 14.01
CA LEU A 126 -2.78 -10.47 13.39
C LEU A 126 -2.62 -9.08 14.03
N LEU A 127 -3.59 -8.67 14.83
CA LEU A 127 -3.77 -7.31 15.37
C LEU A 127 -3.71 -7.29 16.90
N ASP A 128 -3.28 -8.40 17.52
CA ASP A 128 -3.22 -8.62 18.97
C ASP A 128 -2.15 -7.77 19.68
N SER A 129 -1.29 -7.11 18.91
CA SER A 129 -0.27 -6.17 19.37
C SER A 129 -0.69 -4.72 19.12
N PRO A 130 -0.44 -3.79 20.05
CA PRO A 130 -0.59 -2.35 19.81
C PRO A 130 0.50 -1.79 18.87
N GLN A 131 1.55 -2.55 18.60
CA GLN A 131 2.60 -2.20 17.66
C GLN A 131 2.49 -3.10 16.43
N LEU A 132 2.19 -2.49 15.29
CA LEU A 132 1.95 -3.19 14.03
C LEU A 132 2.92 -2.70 12.97
N GLN A 133 3.52 -3.63 12.23
CA GLN A 133 4.21 -3.30 10.99
C GLN A 133 3.29 -3.62 9.81
N VAL A 134 2.91 -2.61 9.04
CA VAL A 134 2.17 -2.79 7.79
C VAL A 134 3.14 -2.62 6.63
N SER A 135 3.08 -3.52 5.64
CA SER A 135 3.89 -3.46 4.43
C SER A 135 3.03 -3.50 3.18
N LEU A 136 3.43 -2.71 2.18
CA LEU A 136 2.94 -2.79 0.80
C LEU A 136 4.17 -3.07 -0.07
N SER A 137 4.18 -4.17 -0.82
CA SER A 137 5.32 -4.52 -1.68
C SER A 137 4.91 -4.94 -3.08
N LEU A 138 5.70 -4.55 -4.07
CA LEU A 138 5.58 -5.06 -5.44
C LEU A 138 6.31 -6.40 -5.53
N ALA A 139 5.54 -7.49 -5.58
CA ALA A 139 6.05 -8.87 -5.62
C ALA A 139 6.47 -9.31 -7.04
N THR A 140 6.15 -8.52 -8.06
CA THR A 140 6.56 -8.80 -9.44
C THR A 140 8.07 -8.61 -9.60
N PRO A 141 8.77 -9.50 -10.33
CA PRO A 141 10.17 -9.29 -10.66
C PRO A 141 10.43 -7.98 -11.38
N GLY A 142 11.56 -7.35 -11.10
CA GLY A 142 11.98 -6.13 -11.78
C GLY A 142 13.11 -5.42 -11.04
N GLU A 143 13.75 -4.52 -11.78
CA GLU A 143 14.92 -3.76 -11.33
C GLU A 143 14.53 -2.37 -10.81
N PHE A 144 15.46 -1.73 -10.10
CA PHE A 144 15.28 -0.35 -9.67
C PHE A 144 15.16 0.57 -10.89
N GLY A 145 14.19 1.48 -10.86
CA GLY A 145 14.05 2.48 -11.90
C GLY A 145 13.54 1.94 -13.24
N ALA A 146 12.95 0.75 -13.26
CA ALA A 146 12.33 0.16 -14.44
C ALA A 146 10.89 -0.27 -14.13
N GLU A 147 10.08 -0.43 -15.17
CA GLU A 147 8.78 -1.09 -15.04
C GLU A 147 8.96 -2.60 -14.76
N PRO A 148 8.03 -3.25 -14.05
CA PRO A 148 6.81 -2.68 -13.47
C PRO A 148 7.08 -1.84 -12.21
N TRP A 149 6.22 -0.87 -11.96
CA TRP A 149 6.24 -0.08 -10.73
C TRP A 149 4.84 0.27 -10.23
N ILE A 150 4.74 0.57 -8.93
CA ILE A 150 3.55 1.14 -8.29
C ILE A 150 3.95 2.41 -7.57
N ALA A 151 3.36 3.54 -7.93
CA ALA A 151 3.49 4.79 -7.21
C ALA A 151 2.35 4.89 -6.20
N LEU A 152 2.67 5.29 -4.97
CA LEU A 152 1.74 5.55 -3.88
C LEU A 152 1.87 7.01 -3.49
N ALA A 153 0.79 7.80 -3.56
CA ALA A 153 0.80 9.19 -3.12
C ALA A 153 0.57 9.26 -1.60
N THR A 154 -0.42 8.53 -1.12
CA THR A 154 -0.79 8.46 0.29
C THR A 154 -1.15 7.03 0.68
N VAL A 155 -0.83 6.66 1.92
CA VAL A 155 -1.32 5.46 2.59
C VAL A 155 -1.85 5.89 3.95
N THR A 156 -3.14 5.74 4.18
CA THR A 156 -3.76 5.99 5.48
C THR A 156 -4.19 4.68 6.09
N ILE A 157 -3.72 4.39 7.29
CA ILE A 157 -4.19 3.26 8.09
C ILE A 157 -5.26 3.78 9.04
N TYR A 158 -6.43 3.18 9.01
CA TYR A 158 -7.48 3.39 9.99
C TYR A 158 -7.48 2.22 10.96
N ALA A 159 -7.41 2.51 12.26
CA ALA A 159 -7.45 1.48 13.31
C ALA A 159 -8.62 1.72 14.27
N GLN A 160 -9.25 0.62 14.68
CA GLN A 160 -10.31 0.55 15.69
C GLN A 160 -9.92 -0.49 16.73
#